data_AF-A0A2S5LD39-F1
#
_entry.id   AF-A0A2S5LD39-F1
#
_cell.length_a   1.000
_cell.length_b   1.000
_cell.length_c   1.000
_cell.angle_alpha   90.00
_cell.angle_beta   90.00
_cell.angle_gamma   90.00
#
_symmetry.space_group_name_H-M   'P 1'
#
loop_
_entity.id
_entity.type
_entity.pdbx_description
1 polymer ?
#
loop_
_entity_poly.entity_id
_entity_poly.type
_entity_poly.pdbx_seq_one_letter_code
_entity_poly.pdbx_strand_id
1 'polypeptide(L)'
;GQQGAAPETLGGTQILNNNASTVMRRIARTYDDKVTEPHIRRYYEWLLLDSDVPESEKGDYKIVARGSSALVERDIQNQTIAQMGAMVINPAFGIDPKRWIAEYFRSQRLDPKTFMFTDEELRKLAEQAAQNPPQDPRQITAQATVQAAEIRSKAVVEVAQADVAEKTTQRELDLQDAREDRAFRLQLAQMERESLILKLSDARNLSIEQIKADLAKVAMTEKNKRELYIDEKNLKLQTGQGI
;
A
#
# COMPACT_ATOMS: atom_id res chain seq x y z
N GLY A 1 -2.70 1.02 9.62
CA GLY A 1 -3.62 2.18 9.58
C GLY A 1 -3.59 2.73 8.18
N GLN A 2 -4.74 2.72 7.51
CA GLN A 2 -4.89 3.21 6.13
C GLN A 2 -4.40 4.66 6.05
N GLN A 3 -3.39 4.91 5.22
CA GLN A 3 -2.96 6.25 4.87
C GLN A 3 -3.93 6.75 3.81
N GLY A 4 -4.84 7.64 4.21
CA GLY A 4 -5.74 8.35 3.30
C GLY A 4 -4.94 9.16 2.30
N ALA A 5 -5.43 9.22 1.06
CA ALA A 5 -4.86 9.96 -0.05
C ALA A 5 -4.50 11.39 0.38
N ALA A 6 -3.20 11.64 0.56
CA ALA A 6 -2.70 12.98 0.83
C ALA A 6 -2.93 13.83 -0.43
N PRO A 7 -3.47 15.05 -0.32
CA PRO A 7 -3.69 15.91 -1.47
C PRO A 7 -2.36 16.19 -2.19
N GLU A 8 -2.31 16.02 -3.51
CA GLU A 8 -1.17 16.38 -4.37
C GLU A 8 -1.00 17.91 -4.46
N THR A 9 -0.68 18.51 -3.32
CA THR A 9 -0.16 19.87 -3.24
C THR A 9 1.36 19.74 -3.19
N LEU A 10 2.09 20.72 -3.73
CA LEU A 10 3.57 20.75 -3.66
C LEU A 10 4.10 20.57 -2.22
N GLY A 11 3.31 20.97 -1.20
CA GLY A 11 3.60 20.69 0.21
C GLY A 11 3.35 19.24 0.65
N GLY A 12 2.32 18.57 0.11
CA GLY A 12 2.01 17.17 0.36
C GLY A 12 3.08 16.22 -0.16
N THR A 13 3.59 16.45 -1.38
CA THR A 13 4.71 15.68 -1.94
C THR A 13 6.01 15.88 -1.17
N GLN A 14 6.28 17.09 -0.69
CA GLN A 14 7.47 17.37 0.14
C GLN A 14 7.38 16.72 1.53
N ILE A 15 6.19 16.68 2.14
CA ILE A 15 5.93 15.97 3.41
C ILE A 15 6.03 14.45 3.21
N LEU A 16 5.49 13.90 2.12
CA LEU A 16 5.63 12.48 1.79
C LEU A 16 7.10 12.09 1.58
N ASN A 17 7.88 12.91 0.88
CA ASN A 17 9.28 12.63 0.61
C ASN A 17 10.14 12.68 1.89
N ASN A 18 9.88 13.65 2.77
CA ASN A 18 10.55 13.71 4.08
C ASN A 18 10.19 12.50 4.98
N ASN A 19 8.93 12.07 4.96
CA ASN A 19 8.50 10.88 5.70
C ASN A 19 9.12 9.59 5.13
N ALA A 20 9.24 9.48 3.80
CA ALA A 20 9.85 8.33 3.13
C ALA A 20 11.34 8.16 3.51
N SER A 21 12.11 9.26 3.54
CA SER A 21 13.53 9.21 3.91
C SER A 21 13.78 8.69 5.34
N THR A 22 12.89 9.01 6.28
CA THR A 22 12.95 8.55 7.68
C THR A 22 12.70 7.05 7.79
N VAL A 23 11.72 6.54 7.03
CA VAL A 23 11.43 5.11 6.98
C VAL A 23 12.60 4.34 6.35
N MET A 24 13.19 4.84 5.27
CA MET A 24 14.34 4.21 4.60
C MET A 24 15.56 4.12 5.51
N ARG A 25 15.91 5.20 6.23
CA ARG A 25 17.00 5.18 7.23
C ARG A 25 16.75 4.16 8.33
N ARG A 26 15.52 4.03 8.81
CA ARG A 26 15.14 3.06 9.84
C ARG A 26 15.29 1.62 9.32
N ILE A 27 14.83 1.34 8.11
CA ILE A 27 14.96 0.01 7.50
C ILE A 27 16.44 -0.34 7.30
N ALA A 28 17.23 0.59 6.76
CA ALA A 28 18.66 0.40 6.56
C ALA A 28 19.40 0.12 7.88
N ARG A 29 19.12 0.89 8.94
CA ARG A 29 19.69 0.63 10.27
C ARG A 29 19.23 -0.71 10.84
N THR A 30 17.96 -1.05 10.68
CA THR A 30 17.45 -2.34 11.15
C THR A 30 18.14 -3.50 10.45
N TYR A 31 18.43 -3.36 9.15
CA TYR A 31 19.18 -4.36 8.39
C TYR A 31 20.64 -4.44 8.84
N ASP A 32 21.32 -3.30 9.02
CA ASP A 32 22.68 -3.23 9.55
C ASP A 32 22.77 -3.90 10.94
N ASP A 33 21.85 -3.58 11.86
CA ASP A 33 21.85 -4.06 13.26
C ASP A 33 21.39 -5.52 13.42
N LYS A 34 20.46 -6.00 12.58
CA LYS A 34 19.82 -7.33 12.72
C LYS A 34 20.33 -8.38 11.76
N VAL A 35 20.94 -7.97 10.66
CA VAL A 35 21.48 -8.89 9.64
C VAL A 35 22.99 -8.75 9.58
N THR A 36 23.49 -7.57 9.21
CA THR A 36 24.92 -7.40 8.92
C THR A 36 25.80 -7.59 10.15
N GLU A 37 25.51 -6.90 11.27
CA GLU A 37 26.30 -7.01 12.49
C GLU A 37 26.30 -8.44 13.09
N PRO A 38 25.16 -9.14 13.24
CA PRO A 38 25.16 -10.51 13.75
C PRO A 38 25.91 -11.52 12.87
N HIS A 39 25.83 -11.37 11.54
CA HIS A 39 26.52 -12.28 10.62
C HIS A 39 28.03 -12.05 10.65
N ILE A 40 28.48 -10.79 10.61
CA ILE A 40 29.92 -10.47 10.72
C ILE A 40 30.45 -10.93 12.08
N ARG A 41 29.70 -10.74 13.17
CA ARG A 41 30.10 -11.24 14.50
C ARG A 41 30.24 -12.76 14.50
N ARG A 42 29.28 -13.49 13.92
CA ARG A 42 29.35 -14.96 13.80
C ARG A 42 30.55 -15.43 12.98
N TYR A 43 30.84 -14.77 11.85
CA TYR A 43 32.00 -15.11 11.04
C TYR A 43 33.30 -14.80 11.77
N TYR A 44 33.34 -13.71 12.53
CA TYR A 44 34.48 -13.37 13.36
C TYR A 44 34.70 -14.38 14.49
N GLU A 45 33.64 -14.78 15.19
CA GLU A 45 33.69 -15.85 16.20
C GLU A 45 34.20 -17.18 15.60
N TRP A 46 33.79 -17.50 14.38
CA TRP A 46 34.30 -18.68 13.68
C TRP A 46 35.80 -18.56 13.36
N LEU A 47 36.28 -17.40 12.90
CA LEU A 47 37.71 -17.15 12.66
C LEU A 47 38.56 -17.20 13.93
N LEU A 48 38.00 -16.84 15.09
CA LEU A 48 38.69 -16.97 16.37
C LEU A 48 38.94 -18.44 16.76
N LEU A 49 38.03 -19.34 16.37
CA LEU A 49 38.14 -20.78 16.63
C LEU A 49 39.08 -21.50 15.65
N ASP A 50 39.41 -20.87 14.52
CA ASP A 50 40.26 -21.45 13.50
C ASP A 50 41.72 -21.53 13.98
N SER A 51 42.35 -22.70 13.82
CA SER A 51 43.75 -22.93 14.17
C SER A 51 44.73 -22.35 13.16
N ASP A 52 44.28 -22.08 11.94
CA ASP A 52 45.12 -21.57 10.85
C ASP A 52 45.31 -20.05 10.94
N VAL A 53 44.50 -19.36 11.76
CA VAL A 53 44.62 -17.91 12.02
C VAL A 53 45.64 -17.66 13.14
N PRO A 54 46.71 -16.88 12.91
CA PRO A 54 47.70 -16.56 13.93
C PRO A 54 47.07 -15.86 15.14
N GLU A 55 47.51 -16.20 16.35
CA GLU A 55 47.00 -15.61 17.59
C GLU A 55 47.18 -14.08 17.65
N SER A 56 48.20 -13.54 16.97
CA SER A 56 48.42 -12.09 16.85
C SER A 56 47.31 -11.35 16.10
N GLU A 57 46.54 -12.05 15.27
CA GLU A 57 45.41 -11.50 14.51
C GLU A 57 44.07 -11.70 15.21
N LYS A 58 44.04 -12.51 16.28
CA LYS A 58 42.87 -12.75 17.13
C LYS A 58 42.78 -11.65 18.19
N GLY A 59 41.97 -10.63 17.90
CA GLY A 59 41.77 -9.47 18.77
C GLY A 59 40.35 -9.33 19.31
N ASP A 60 40.12 -8.30 20.12
CA ASP A 60 38.77 -7.84 20.41
C ASP A 60 38.34 -6.82 19.35
N TYR A 61 37.21 -7.07 18.69
CA TYR A 61 36.66 -6.19 17.65
C TYR A 61 35.24 -5.76 17.98
N LYS A 62 35.03 -4.45 17.94
CA LYS A 62 33.71 -3.84 18.00
C LYS A 62 33.22 -3.53 16.59
N ILE A 63 32.30 -4.37 16.10
CA ILE A 63 31.71 -4.22 14.76
C ILE A 63 30.63 -3.12 14.82
N VAL A 64 30.70 -2.17 13.89
CA VAL A 64 29.64 -1.16 13.67
C VAL A 64 29.30 -1.16 12.18
N ALA A 65 28.19 -1.78 11.81
CA ALA A 65 27.72 -1.81 10.42
C ALA A 65 27.05 -0.49 10.06
N ARG A 66 27.52 0.18 9.01
CA ARG A 66 26.92 1.43 8.47
C ARG A 66 26.66 1.36 6.97
N GLY A 67 26.77 0.18 6.36
CA GLY A 67 26.78 0.00 4.92
C GLY A 67 25.44 0.38 4.30
N SER A 68 24.35 -0.19 4.80
CA SER A 68 23.01 0.12 4.31
C SER A 68 22.63 1.57 4.59
N SER A 69 22.98 2.07 5.78
CA SER A 69 22.71 3.46 6.16
C SER A 69 23.43 4.47 5.25
N ALA A 70 24.70 4.22 4.91
CA ALA A 70 25.48 5.09 4.02
C ALA A 70 24.93 5.10 2.58
N LEU A 71 24.39 3.97 2.11
CA LEU A 71 23.75 3.91 0.78
C LEU A 71 22.47 4.73 0.73
N VAL A 72 21.66 4.72 1.79
CA VAL A 72 20.45 5.55 1.88
C VAL A 72 20.79 7.04 1.91
N GLU A 73 21.80 7.46 2.68
CA GLU A 73 22.21 8.87 2.66
C GLU A 73 22.73 9.30 1.29
N ARG A 74 23.46 8.44 0.58
CA ARG A 74 23.91 8.72 -0.78
C ARG A 74 22.74 8.90 -1.75
N ASP A 75 21.70 8.09 -1.62
CA ASP A 75 20.49 8.22 -2.45
C ASP A 75 19.73 9.52 -2.17
N ILE A 76 19.56 9.87 -0.89
CA ILE A 76 18.95 11.14 -0.47
C ILE A 76 19.75 12.34 -1.02
N GLN A 77 21.08 12.27 -0.97
CA GLN A 77 21.95 13.30 -1.56
C GLN A 77 21.73 13.41 -3.07
N ASN A 78 21.64 12.29 -3.79
CA ASN A 78 21.37 12.28 -5.24
C ASN A 78 20.03 12.95 -5.58
N GLN A 79 18.97 12.63 -4.83
CA GLN A 79 17.65 13.25 -5.00
C GLN A 79 17.70 14.76 -4.72
N THR A 80 18.42 15.17 -3.68
CA THR A 80 18.60 16.59 -3.33
C THR A 80 19.35 17.33 -4.43
N ILE A 81 20.42 16.75 -4.97
CA ILE A 81 21.17 17.34 -6.09
C ILE A 81 20.26 17.56 -7.29
N ALA A 82 19.40 16.59 -7.65
CA ALA A 82 18.45 16.74 -8.74
C ALA A 82 17.48 17.92 -8.52
N GLN A 83 16.94 18.07 -7.30
CA GLN A 83 16.02 19.17 -6.96
C GLN A 83 16.69 20.55 -6.99
N MET A 84 18.00 20.63 -6.74
CA MET A 84 18.76 21.88 -6.84
C MET A 84 18.81 22.46 -8.26
N GLY A 85 18.43 21.70 -9.29
CA GLY A 85 18.46 22.18 -10.68
C GLY A 85 17.67 23.47 -10.92
N ALA A 86 16.55 23.67 -10.22
CA ALA A 86 15.77 24.91 -10.32
C ALA A 86 16.49 26.14 -9.72
N MET A 87 17.30 25.95 -8.67
CA MET A 87 18.08 27.02 -8.04
C MET A 87 19.33 27.37 -8.85
N VAL A 88 19.93 26.37 -9.53
CA VAL A 88 21.12 26.53 -10.37
C VAL A 88 20.86 27.43 -11.58
N ILE A 89 19.63 27.44 -12.11
CA ILE A 89 19.24 28.28 -13.24
C ILE A 89 19.15 29.76 -12.83
N ASN A 90 18.97 30.08 -11.55
CA ASN A 90 18.88 31.45 -11.06
C ASN A 90 20.27 32.02 -10.75
N PRO A 91 20.75 33.03 -11.53
CA PRO A 91 22.09 33.61 -11.34
C PRO A 91 22.31 34.26 -9.97
N ALA A 92 21.25 34.60 -9.24
CA ALA A 92 21.33 35.25 -7.93
C ALA A 92 22.03 34.40 -6.86
N PHE A 93 22.03 33.07 -7.00
CA PHE A 93 22.69 32.17 -6.05
C PHE A 93 24.18 31.96 -6.34
N GLY A 94 24.70 32.49 -7.46
CA GLY A 94 26.13 32.37 -7.80
C GLY A 94 26.62 30.94 -8.01
N ILE A 95 25.72 30.00 -8.32
CA ILE A 95 26.05 28.59 -8.55
C ILE A 95 26.46 28.40 -10.01
N ASP A 96 27.60 27.76 -10.25
CA ASP A 96 28.05 27.41 -11.60
C ASP A 96 27.28 26.17 -12.12
N PRO A 97 26.43 26.32 -13.16
CA PRO A 97 25.65 25.21 -13.70
C PRO A 97 26.49 24.08 -14.28
N LYS A 98 27.67 24.38 -14.82
CA LYS A 98 28.58 23.38 -15.40
C LYS A 98 29.20 22.50 -14.33
N ARG A 99 29.55 23.09 -13.19
CA ARG A 99 30.08 22.33 -12.04
C ARG A 99 28.98 21.50 -11.38
N TRP A 100 27.79 22.07 -11.21
CA TRP A 100 26.65 21.35 -10.64
C TRP A 100 26.25 20.13 -11.48
N ILE A 101 26.10 20.27 -12.81
CA ILE A 101 25.72 19.14 -13.67
C ILE A 101 26.81 18.06 -13.71
N ALA A 102 28.09 18.45 -13.60
CA ALA A 102 29.18 17.50 -13.49
C ALA A 102 29.12 16.69 -12.18
N GLU A 103 28.81 17.33 -11.06
CA GLU A 103 28.58 16.61 -9.79
C GLU A 103 27.34 15.72 -9.86
N TYR A 104 26.26 16.16 -10.50
CA TYR A 104 25.06 15.34 -10.71
C TYR A 104 25.35 14.07 -11.52
N PHE A 105 26.09 14.17 -12.63
CA PHE A 105 26.49 13.00 -13.41
C PHE A 105 27.39 12.05 -12.62
N ARG A 106 28.36 12.57 -11.85
CA ARG A 106 29.17 11.72 -10.96
C ARG A 106 28.33 11.01 -9.91
N SER A 107 27.31 11.67 -9.38
CA SER A 107 26.38 11.10 -8.40
C SER A 107 25.59 9.91 -8.97
N GLN A 108 25.33 9.93 -10.28
CA GLN A 108 24.72 8.85 -11.07
C GLN A 108 25.73 7.83 -11.62
N ARG A 109 27.01 7.94 -11.25
CA ARG A 109 28.13 7.13 -11.80
C ARG A 109 28.31 7.26 -13.32
N LEU A 110 27.94 8.41 -13.86
CA LEU A 110 28.18 8.80 -15.25
C LEU A 110 29.43 9.69 -15.31
N ASP A 111 30.29 9.49 -16.31
CA ASP A 111 31.45 10.38 -16.53
C ASP A 111 30.97 11.69 -17.17
N PRO A 112 31.11 12.86 -16.51
CA PRO A 112 30.70 14.13 -17.08
C PRO A 112 31.37 14.43 -18.43
N LYS A 113 32.59 13.93 -18.65
CA LYS A 113 33.35 14.16 -19.89
C LYS A 113 32.69 13.51 -21.11
N THR A 114 31.87 12.48 -20.90
CA THR A 114 31.13 11.83 -21.99
C THR A 114 29.95 12.67 -22.48
N PHE A 115 29.42 13.57 -21.63
CA PHE A 115 28.20 14.34 -21.91
C PHE A 115 28.43 15.83 -22.08
N MET A 116 29.52 16.37 -21.52
CA MET A 116 29.87 17.79 -21.61
C MET A 116 30.76 18.03 -22.83
N PHE A 117 30.47 19.09 -23.57
CA PHE A 117 31.36 19.56 -24.63
C PHE A 117 32.77 19.83 -24.10
N THR A 118 33.77 19.44 -24.88
CA THR A 118 35.16 19.77 -24.61
C THR A 118 35.37 21.29 -24.72
N ASP A 119 36.44 21.80 -24.10
CA ASP A 119 36.75 23.23 -24.16
C ASP A 119 36.97 23.71 -25.60
N GLU A 120 37.48 22.86 -26.49
CA GLU A 120 37.63 23.17 -27.92
C GLU A 120 36.31 23.20 -28.67
N GLU A 121 35.39 22.28 -28.39
CA GLU A 121 34.05 22.29 -28.97
C GLU A 121 33.24 23.48 -28.48
N LEU A 122 33.36 23.85 -27.21
CA LEU A 122 32.76 25.06 -26.64
C LEU A 122 33.28 26.33 -27.32
N ARG A 123 34.59 26.40 -27.60
CA ARG A 123 35.18 27.52 -28.33
C ARG A 123 34.67 27.58 -29.77
N LYS A 124 34.63 26.45 -30.48
CA LYS A 124 34.07 26.39 -31.84
C LYS A 124 32.58 26.75 -31.88
N LEU A 125 31.79 26.34 -30.88
CA LEU A 125 30.38 26.71 -30.76
C LEU A 125 30.22 28.22 -30.50
N ALA A 126 31.07 28.79 -29.65
CA ALA A 126 31.08 30.22 -29.36
C ALA A 126 31.53 31.05 -30.59
N GLU A 127 32.52 30.57 -31.34
CA GLU A 127 32.98 31.18 -32.60
C GLU A 127 31.93 31.06 -33.71
N GLN A 128 31.22 29.93 -33.82
CA GLN A 128 30.09 29.75 -34.73
C GLN A 128 28.90 30.65 -34.36
N ALA A 129 28.62 30.82 -33.08
CA ALA A 129 27.61 31.75 -32.58
C ALA A 129 28.01 33.23 -32.80
N ALA A 130 29.31 33.53 -32.89
CA ALA A 130 29.81 34.86 -33.23
C ALA A 130 29.83 35.12 -34.76
N GLN A 131 29.98 34.08 -35.58
CA GLN A 131 29.98 34.18 -37.05
C GLN A 131 28.57 34.21 -37.66
N ASN A 132 27.58 33.62 -37.00
CA ASN A 132 26.17 33.85 -37.31
C ASN A 132 25.62 34.88 -36.33
N PRO A 133 25.60 36.19 -36.68
CA PRO A 133 24.86 37.15 -35.88
C PRO A 133 23.41 36.65 -35.78
N PRO A 134 22.81 36.61 -34.58
CA PRO A 134 21.42 36.21 -34.45
C PRO A 134 20.57 37.09 -35.37
N GLN A 135 19.80 36.46 -36.26
CA GLN A 135 18.64 37.11 -36.85
C GLN A 135 17.86 37.74 -35.70
N ASP A 136 17.64 39.05 -35.80
CA ASP A 136 16.90 39.94 -34.91
C ASP A 136 16.40 39.30 -33.60
N PRO A 137 16.87 39.72 -32.40
CA PRO A 137 16.46 39.16 -31.11
C PRO A 137 14.94 38.99 -30.94
N ARG A 138 14.15 39.82 -31.63
CA ARG A 138 12.68 39.75 -31.69
C ARG A 138 12.15 38.45 -32.31
N GLN A 139 12.79 37.91 -33.35
CA GLN A 139 12.34 36.71 -34.05
C GLN A 139 12.66 35.43 -33.26
N ILE A 140 13.83 35.38 -32.61
CA ILE A 140 14.21 34.26 -31.73
C ILE A 140 13.32 34.24 -30.49
N THR A 141 13.05 35.40 -29.86
CA THR A 141 12.08 35.46 -28.76
C THR A 141 10.68 35.09 -29.21
N ALA A 142 10.25 35.51 -30.40
CA ALA A 142 8.92 35.17 -30.92
C ALA A 142 8.79 33.65 -31.16
N GLN A 143 9.76 33.02 -31.84
CA GLN A 143 9.74 31.57 -32.06
C GLN A 143 9.87 30.77 -30.76
N ALA A 144 10.73 31.21 -29.83
CA ALA A 144 10.85 30.57 -28.53
C ALA A 144 9.55 30.71 -27.70
N THR A 145 8.86 31.85 -27.78
CA THR A 145 7.56 32.02 -27.12
C THR A 145 6.47 31.16 -27.75
N VAL A 146 6.47 30.99 -29.08
CA VAL A 146 5.52 30.11 -29.78
C VAL A 146 5.79 28.64 -29.42
N GLN A 147 7.03 28.19 -29.47
CA GLN A 147 7.39 26.82 -29.07
C GLN A 147 7.11 26.56 -27.58
N ALA A 148 7.40 27.52 -26.70
CA ALA A 148 7.07 27.40 -25.29
C ALA A 148 5.55 27.38 -25.05
N ALA A 149 4.78 28.13 -25.83
CA ALA A 149 3.32 28.11 -25.77
C ALA A 149 2.74 26.78 -26.29
N GLU A 150 3.30 26.21 -27.36
CA GLU A 150 2.92 24.90 -27.87
C GLU A 150 3.28 23.75 -26.91
N ILE A 151 4.45 23.80 -26.28
CA ILE A 151 4.84 22.80 -25.28
C ILE A 151 3.91 22.90 -24.06
N ARG A 152 3.60 24.11 -23.60
CA ARG A 152 2.62 24.30 -22.51
C ARG A 152 1.23 23.85 -22.91
N SER A 153 0.76 24.14 -24.13
CA SER A 153 -0.57 23.71 -24.56
C SER A 153 -0.66 22.19 -24.66
N LYS A 154 0.37 21.52 -25.19
CA LYS A 154 0.47 20.05 -25.20
C LYS A 154 0.50 19.47 -23.79
N ALA A 155 1.32 20.03 -22.90
CA ALA A 155 1.38 19.59 -21.50
C ALA A 155 0.04 19.77 -20.77
N VAL A 156 -0.67 20.88 -20.99
CA VAL A 156 -2.01 21.11 -20.43
C VAL A 156 -3.02 20.10 -20.98
N VAL A 157 -2.96 19.78 -22.28
CA VAL A 157 -3.83 18.78 -22.89
C VAL A 157 -3.53 17.38 -22.36
N GLU A 158 -2.26 17.03 -22.17
CA GLU A 158 -1.83 15.72 -21.66
C GLU A 158 -2.22 15.54 -20.18
N VAL A 159 -2.03 16.56 -19.35
CA VAL A 159 -2.52 16.56 -17.96
C VAL A 159 -4.04 16.49 -17.92
N ALA A 160 -4.75 17.26 -18.76
CA ALA A 160 -6.21 17.19 -18.83
C ALA A 160 -6.71 15.80 -19.29
N GLN A 161 -5.99 15.13 -20.21
CA GLN A 161 -6.31 13.76 -20.64
C GLN A 161 -6.04 12.75 -19.53
N ALA A 162 -4.94 12.91 -18.79
CA ALA A 162 -4.62 12.07 -17.63
C ALA A 162 -5.66 12.22 -16.51
N ASP A 163 -6.05 13.46 -16.18
CA ASP A 163 -7.10 13.75 -15.19
C ASP A 163 -8.45 13.14 -15.58
N VAL A 164 -8.80 13.18 -16.88
CA VAL A 164 -10.04 12.57 -17.38
C VAL A 164 -9.95 11.06 -17.28
N ALA A 165 -8.83 10.46 -17.67
CA ALA A 165 -8.60 9.01 -17.58
C ALA A 165 -8.70 8.53 -16.13
N GLU A 166 -8.03 9.20 -15.20
CA GLU A 166 -8.07 8.88 -13.77
C GLU A 166 -9.50 8.98 -13.21
N LYS A 167 -10.22 10.07 -13.52
CA LYS A 167 -11.63 10.22 -13.09
C LYS A 167 -12.53 9.15 -13.67
N THR A 168 -12.29 8.72 -14.92
CA THR A 168 -13.06 7.61 -15.51
C THR A 168 -12.77 6.28 -14.83
N THR A 169 -11.50 5.97 -14.57
CA THR A 169 -11.10 4.74 -13.86
C THR A 169 -11.64 4.73 -12.44
N GLN A 170 -11.53 5.83 -11.71
CA GLN A 170 -12.05 5.93 -10.35
C GLN A 170 -13.57 5.72 -10.32
N ARG A 171 -14.30 6.34 -11.25
CA ARG A 171 -15.75 6.17 -11.34
C ARG A 171 -16.15 4.74 -11.70
N GLU A 172 -15.34 4.04 -12.49
CA GLU A 172 -15.58 2.64 -12.82
C GLU A 172 -15.37 1.72 -11.61
N LEU A 173 -14.31 1.97 -10.82
CA LEU A 173 -14.08 1.28 -9.55
C LEU A 173 -15.22 1.53 -8.55
N ASP A 174 -15.64 2.78 -8.37
CA ASP A 174 -16.75 3.12 -7.47
C ASP A 174 -18.07 2.43 -7.89
N LEU A 175 -18.31 2.32 -9.20
CA LEU A 175 -19.47 1.60 -9.74
C LEU A 175 -19.36 0.09 -9.53
N GLN A 176 -18.16 -0.47 -9.61
CA GLN A 176 -17.90 -1.87 -9.35
C GLN A 176 -18.13 -2.20 -7.86
N ASP A 177 -17.54 -1.42 -6.96
CA ASP A 177 -17.73 -1.56 -5.51
C ASP A 177 -19.22 -1.45 -5.15
N ALA A 178 -19.94 -0.47 -5.71
CA ALA A 178 -21.38 -0.30 -5.48
C ALA A 178 -22.24 -1.44 -6.08
N ARG A 179 -21.74 -2.20 -7.05
CA ARG A 179 -22.40 -3.42 -7.56
C ARG A 179 -22.13 -4.60 -6.63
N GLU A 180 -20.89 -4.78 -6.20
CA GLU A 180 -20.49 -5.84 -5.28
C GLU A 180 -21.20 -5.70 -3.93
N ASP A 181 -21.26 -4.49 -3.37
CA ASP A 181 -21.99 -4.20 -2.14
C ASP A 181 -23.48 -4.54 -2.25
N ARG A 182 -24.11 -4.20 -3.38
CA ARG A 182 -25.52 -4.54 -3.62
C ARG A 182 -25.73 -6.04 -3.76
N ALA A 183 -24.82 -6.74 -4.43
CA ALA A 183 -24.86 -8.19 -4.56
C ALA A 183 -24.72 -8.87 -3.19
N PHE A 184 -23.78 -8.39 -2.37
CA PHE A 184 -23.56 -8.90 -1.02
C PHE A 184 -24.77 -8.67 -0.10
N ARG A 185 -25.39 -7.48 -0.15
CA ARG A 185 -26.62 -7.21 0.59
C ARG A 185 -27.79 -8.10 0.16
N LEU A 186 -27.93 -8.36 -1.13
CA LEU A 186 -28.95 -9.28 -1.63
C LEU A 186 -28.71 -10.71 -1.13
N GLN A 187 -27.47 -11.16 -1.12
CA GLN A 187 -27.09 -12.47 -0.60
C GLN A 187 -27.38 -12.59 0.91
N LEU A 188 -27.04 -11.57 1.69
CA LEU A 188 -27.37 -11.51 3.12
C LEU A 188 -28.89 -11.59 3.36
N ALA A 189 -29.68 -10.83 2.61
CA ALA A 189 -31.13 -10.85 2.73
C ALA A 189 -31.74 -12.22 2.34
N GLN A 190 -31.16 -12.92 1.36
CA GLN A 190 -31.55 -14.28 1.00
C GLN A 190 -31.24 -15.27 2.13
N MET A 191 -30.02 -15.22 2.68
CA MET A 191 -29.63 -16.09 3.80
C MET A 191 -30.49 -15.83 5.05
N GLU A 192 -30.82 -14.56 5.33
CA GLU A 192 -31.71 -14.21 6.44
C GLU A 192 -33.13 -14.75 6.23
N ARG A 193 -33.66 -14.63 5.00
CA ARG A 193 -34.93 -15.24 4.63
C ARG A 193 -34.92 -16.76 4.82
N GLU A 194 -33.87 -17.44 4.38
CA GLU A 194 -33.71 -18.89 4.57
C GLU A 194 -33.65 -19.26 6.05
N SER A 195 -32.90 -18.49 6.85
CA SER A 195 -32.83 -18.69 8.32
C SER A 195 -34.21 -18.52 8.97
N LEU A 196 -35.00 -17.53 8.56
CA LEU A 196 -36.35 -17.34 9.07
C LEU A 196 -37.30 -18.47 8.67
N ILE A 197 -37.18 -18.98 7.43
CA ILE A 197 -37.96 -20.13 6.97
C ILE A 197 -37.61 -21.38 7.78
N LEU A 198 -36.32 -21.62 8.03
CA LEU A 198 -35.84 -22.72 8.87
C LEU A 198 -36.39 -22.60 10.30
N LYS A 199 -36.27 -21.42 10.92
CA LYS A 199 -36.84 -21.16 12.26
C LYS A 199 -38.35 -21.38 12.31
N LEU A 200 -39.09 -20.97 11.28
CA LEU A 200 -40.52 -21.19 11.19
C LEU A 200 -40.87 -22.67 11.03
N SER A 201 -40.08 -23.41 10.24
CA SER A 201 -40.20 -24.86 10.08
C SER A 201 -39.95 -25.58 11.41
N ASP A 202 -38.89 -25.23 12.12
CA ASP A 202 -38.58 -25.78 13.45
C ASP A 202 -39.69 -25.48 14.46
N ALA A 203 -40.21 -24.25 14.49
CA ALA A 203 -41.33 -23.87 15.36
C ALA A 203 -42.61 -24.66 15.03
N ARG A 204 -42.89 -24.91 13.74
CA ARG A 204 -44.01 -25.77 13.31
C ARG A 204 -43.80 -27.22 13.71
N ASN A 205 -42.59 -27.75 13.56
CA ASN A 205 -42.26 -29.12 13.97
C ASN A 205 -42.43 -29.29 15.48
N LEU A 206 -41.92 -28.35 16.29
CA LEU A 206 -42.11 -28.33 17.74
C LEU A 206 -43.59 -28.26 18.13
N SER A 207 -44.37 -27.42 17.45
CA SER A 207 -45.83 -27.32 17.65
C SER A 207 -46.54 -28.64 17.33
N ILE A 208 -46.18 -29.32 16.24
CA ILE A 208 -46.72 -30.63 15.86
C ILE A 208 -46.33 -31.70 16.90
N GLU A 209 -45.10 -31.69 17.40
CA GLU A 209 -44.66 -32.61 18.45
C GLU A 209 -45.41 -32.39 19.76
N GLN A 210 -45.65 -31.14 20.15
CA GLN A 210 -46.48 -30.80 21.31
C GLN A 210 -47.92 -31.30 21.14
N ILE A 211 -48.53 -31.07 19.98
CA ILE A 211 -49.89 -31.58 19.68
C ILE A 211 -49.94 -33.11 19.76
N LYS A 212 -48.91 -33.82 19.26
CA LYS A 212 -48.81 -35.28 19.40
C LYS A 212 -48.67 -35.73 20.85
N ALA A 213 -47.85 -35.04 21.64
CA ALA A 213 -47.67 -35.33 23.05
C ALA A 213 -48.96 -35.11 23.86
N ASP A 214 -49.67 -34.01 23.60
CA ASP A 214 -50.96 -33.72 24.24
C ASP A 214 -52.04 -34.73 23.82
N LEU A 215 -52.09 -35.10 22.54
CA LEU A 215 -53.01 -36.14 22.07
C LEU A 215 -52.72 -37.49 22.74
N ALA A 216 -51.44 -37.88 22.86
CA ALA A 216 -51.05 -39.10 23.56
C ALA A 216 -51.44 -39.05 25.04
N LYS A 217 -51.25 -37.90 25.70
CA LYS A 217 -51.66 -37.68 27.09
C LYS A 217 -53.16 -37.81 27.25
N VAL A 218 -53.96 -37.16 26.40
CA VAL A 218 -55.42 -37.26 26.42
C VAL A 218 -55.87 -38.71 26.19
N ALA A 219 -55.29 -39.39 25.20
CA ALA A 219 -55.59 -40.79 24.92
C ALA A 219 -55.27 -41.71 26.11
N MET A 220 -54.14 -41.51 26.80
CA MET A 220 -53.81 -42.25 28.02
C MET A 220 -54.80 -41.95 29.15
N THR A 221 -55.18 -40.69 29.36
CA THR A 221 -56.15 -40.36 30.41
C THR A 221 -57.52 -40.98 30.16
N GLU A 222 -58.01 -40.97 28.91
CA GLU A 222 -59.27 -41.60 28.55
C GLU A 222 -59.21 -43.12 28.66
N LYS A 223 -58.07 -43.73 28.30
CA LYS A 223 -57.84 -45.15 28.52
C LYS A 223 -57.89 -45.50 30.01
N ASN A 224 -57.17 -44.76 30.86
CA ASN A 224 -57.16 -44.98 32.30
C ASN A 224 -58.55 -44.79 32.92
N LYS A 225 -59.30 -43.76 32.50
CA LYS A 225 -60.70 -43.57 32.94
C LYS A 225 -61.58 -44.74 32.54
N ARG A 226 -61.40 -45.26 31.32
CA ARG A 226 -62.15 -46.41 30.83
C ARG A 226 -61.82 -47.68 31.61
N GLU A 227 -60.54 -47.91 31.90
CA GLU A 227 -60.09 -49.01 32.76
C GLU A 227 -60.65 -48.89 34.17
N LEU A 228 -60.53 -47.71 34.81
CA LEU A 228 -61.12 -47.44 36.11
C LEU A 228 -62.64 -47.65 36.13
N TYR A 229 -63.35 -47.20 35.10
CA TYR A 229 -64.79 -47.41 34.98
C TYR A 229 -65.14 -48.90 34.82
N ILE A 230 -64.34 -49.66 34.06
CA ILE A 230 -64.51 -51.11 33.92
C ILE A 230 -64.25 -51.81 35.27
N ASP A 231 -63.18 -51.43 35.97
CA ASP A 231 -62.83 -51.98 37.28
C ASP A 231 -63.89 -51.65 38.32
N GLU A 232 -64.42 -50.42 38.32
CA GLU A 232 -65.52 -50.00 39.20
C GLU A 232 -66.81 -50.76 38.88
N LYS A 233 -67.12 -50.97 37.60
CA LYS A 233 -68.25 -51.80 37.18
C LYS A 233 -68.08 -53.26 37.64
N ASN A 234 -66.87 -53.81 37.52
CA ASN A 234 -66.56 -55.17 37.98
C ASN A 234 -66.66 -55.27 39.51
N LEU A 235 -66.20 -54.25 40.25
CA LEU A 235 -66.33 -54.17 41.69
C LEU A 235 -67.80 -54.08 42.12
N LYS A 236 -68.60 -53.24 41.45
CA LYS A 236 -70.06 -53.11 41.66
C LYS A 236 -70.78 -54.46 41.45
N LEU A 237 -70.39 -55.23 40.44
CA LEU A 237 -70.95 -56.55 40.17
C LEU A 237 -70.56 -57.61 41.22
N GLN A 238 -69.39 -57.48 41.84
CA GLN A 238 -68.90 -58.43 42.85
C GLN A 238 -69.39 -58.13 44.28
N THR A 239 -69.60 -56.86 44.63
CA THR A 239 -69.85 -56.44 46.03
C THR A 239 -71.24 -55.84 46.27
N GLY A 240 -72.01 -55.53 45.23
CA GLY A 240 -73.40 -55.07 45.34
C GLY A 240 -73.58 -53.64 45.90
N GLN A 241 -72.50 -52.96 46.28
CA GLN A 241 -72.50 -51.53 46.60
C GLN A 241 -71.35 -50.83 45.88
N GLY A 242 -71.70 -49.81 45.12
CA GLY A 242 -70.74 -48.86 44.58
C GLY A 242 -70.50 -47.71 45.53
N ILE A 243 -69.30 -47.13 45.46
CA ILE A 243 -69.11 -45.74 45.86
C ILE A 243 -69.81 -44.85 44.82
#